data_AF-A0AAE4PWG6-F1
#
_entry.id   AF-A0AAE4PWG6-F1
#
_cell.length_a   1.000
_cell.length_b   1.000
_cell.length_c   1.000
_cell.angle_alpha   90.00
_cell.angle_beta   90.00
_cell.angle_gamma   90.00
#
_symmetry.space_group_name_H-M   'P 1'
#
loop_
_entity.id
_entity.type
_entity.pdbx_description
1 polymer ?
#
loop_
_entity_poly.entity_id
_entity_poly.type
_entity_poly.pdbx_seq_one_letter_code
_entity_poly.pdbx_strand_id
1 'polypeptide(L)'
;MPFKRLVIFALRLRHIDAQTINCEGVNKNRGLDHYGGISVSHEVNFMTKEIAHTAPYVARSADDSGYIHYPQEEHEIWSQLYARQAVNLPGRACKEYLQGLDALAMPKDRIPQLAEIDKVLQATTGWKTAAVPALISFGRFFELLANKEFPVATFIRRKEEFDYLQEPDIFHEIFGHCPLLTNPSFAHFSHMYGQLGLNASKEDRVFLARLYWFTVEFGLLKPQEGELCIYGGGILSSPGETLYAMESQVPERKPFDLLDVLRTPYRIDIMQPIYYVIEHIDVLDEIAKMDIMAYVAKARQLGLFAPKYPPKAKAS
;
A
#
# COMPACT_ATOMS: atom_id res chain seq x y z
N MET A 1 24.47 -7.13 -12.83
CA MET A 1 23.91 -6.01 -13.62
C MET A 1 23.20 -5.08 -12.66
N PRO A 2 23.50 -3.77 -12.63
CA PRO A 2 23.09 -2.91 -11.52
C PRO A 2 21.61 -2.51 -11.70
N PHE A 3 20.79 -2.98 -10.77
CA PHE A 3 19.37 -2.68 -10.64
C PHE A 3 19.16 -1.17 -10.38
N LYS A 4 18.60 -0.47 -11.35
CA LYS A 4 18.17 0.93 -11.23
C LYS A 4 16.69 0.98 -10.79
N ARG A 5 16.50 1.49 -9.56
CA ARG A 5 15.46 2.41 -9.00
C ARG A 5 13.99 2.37 -9.49
N LEU A 6 12.94 2.65 -8.69
CA LEU A 6 12.66 2.62 -7.23
C LEU A 6 11.24 3.20 -6.90
N VAL A 7 10.28 2.42 -6.34
CA VAL A 7 9.15 2.80 -5.38
C VAL A 7 7.72 2.82 -5.95
N ILE A 8 6.59 2.52 -5.28
CA ILE A 8 5.47 3.46 -4.94
C ILE A 8 4.23 2.61 -4.54
N PHE A 9 4.17 2.27 -3.27
CA PHE A 9 2.90 2.33 -2.52
C PHE A 9 3.05 3.33 -1.35
N ALA A 10 4.27 3.52 -0.84
CA ALA A 10 4.52 4.57 0.14
C ALA A 10 4.71 5.99 -0.41
N LEU A 11 4.29 6.43 -1.62
CA LEU A 11 4.25 7.90 -1.83
C LEU A 11 3.12 8.60 -1.09
N ARG A 12 2.05 7.88 -0.76
CA ARG A 12 1.12 8.40 0.24
C ARG A 12 1.89 8.50 1.57
N LEU A 13 2.51 7.41 2.05
CA LEU A 13 3.20 7.24 3.37
C LEU A 13 4.65 7.79 3.56
N ARG A 14 5.33 8.27 2.50
CA ARG A 14 6.80 8.55 2.49
C ARG A 14 7.23 9.75 3.33
N HIS A 15 6.34 10.72 3.54
CA HIS A 15 6.69 11.95 4.26
C HIS A 15 6.77 11.80 5.78
N ILE A 16 6.45 10.63 6.32
CA ILE A 16 6.51 10.46 7.77
C ILE A 16 7.83 9.83 8.24
N ASP A 17 8.46 8.96 7.44
CA ASP A 17 9.70 8.29 7.85
C ASP A 17 10.98 9.12 7.59
N ALA A 18 10.90 10.13 6.72
CA ALA A 18 12.05 10.96 6.36
C ALA A 18 12.49 11.96 7.44
N GLN A 19 11.74 12.12 8.54
CA GLN A 19 12.08 13.05 9.64
C GLN A 19 12.46 12.35 10.96
N THR A 20 12.44 11.02 11.05
CA THR A 20 12.63 10.30 12.32
C THR A 20 14.04 9.79 12.61
N ILE A 21 15.06 10.26 11.87
CA ILE A 21 16.47 9.98 12.20
C ILE A 21 17.12 11.28 12.66
N ASN A 22 16.85 11.67 13.89
CA ASN A 22 17.77 12.42 14.74
C ASN A 22 17.31 12.38 16.20
N CYS A 23 17.44 11.19 16.80
CA CYS A 23 17.48 11.05 18.24
C CYS A 23 18.91 10.65 18.62
N GLU A 24 19.84 11.60 18.55
CA GLU A 24 21.13 11.50 19.24
C GLU A 24 21.15 12.51 20.40
N GLY A 25 21.15 11.96 21.61
CA GLY A 25 22.04 12.38 22.70
C GLY A 25 21.92 13.81 23.21
N VAL A 26 21.11 13.99 24.26
CA VAL A 26 21.37 15.02 25.27
C VAL A 26 22.72 14.71 25.93
N ASN A 27 23.71 15.58 25.76
CA ASN A 27 24.79 15.72 26.74
C ASN A 27 25.25 17.17 26.85
N LYS A 28 25.07 17.75 28.04
CA LYS A 28 25.55 19.09 28.43
C LYS A 28 27.04 19.01 28.79
N ASN A 29 27.88 19.89 28.24
CA ASN A 29 28.68 20.87 29.02
C ASN A 29 29.76 21.62 28.21
N ARG A 30 29.79 22.94 28.47
CA ARG A 30 30.93 23.90 28.50
C ARG A 30 31.63 24.34 27.19
N GLY A 31 31.71 25.67 27.03
CA GLY A 31 32.96 26.34 26.66
C GLY A 31 32.91 27.27 25.44
N LEU A 32 32.51 28.52 25.69
CA LEU A 32 33.13 29.79 25.23
C LEU A 32 33.89 29.86 23.87
N ASP A 33 33.45 30.86 23.09
CA ASP A 33 34.25 31.87 22.36
C ASP A 33 34.32 31.87 20.81
N HIS A 34 33.75 32.97 20.29
CA HIS A 34 34.20 33.86 19.21
C HIS A 34 33.82 33.64 17.72
N TYR A 35 32.99 34.61 17.29
CA TYR A 35 32.95 35.38 16.04
C TYR A 35 32.85 34.68 14.67
N GLY A 36 31.75 35.00 13.98
CA GLY A 36 31.64 34.86 12.54
C GLY A 36 30.20 35.01 12.05
N GLY A 37 29.64 36.22 12.18
CA GLY A 37 28.34 36.52 11.59
C GLY A 37 28.43 36.47 10.06
N ILE A 38 27.68 35.55 9.45
CA ILE A 38 27.26 35.64 8.05
C ILE A 38 25.76 35.33 8.00
N SER A 39 25.08 36.20 7.27
CA SER A 39 23.63 36.40 7.19
C SER A 39 22.83 35.18 6.74
N VAL A 40 21.69 35.01 7.40
CA VAL A 40 20.53 34.20 7.01
C VAL A 40 19.96 34.75 5.69
N SER A 41 20.43 34.22 4.56
CA SER A 41 19.74 34.26 3.26
C SER A 41 20.71 33.77 2.18
N HIS A 42 20.84 32.46 1.97
CA HIS A 42 21.33 31.82 0.73
C HIS A 42 21.40 30.29 0.93
N GLU A 43 20.29 29.66 1.33
CA GLU A 43 20.21 28.18 1.32
C GLU A 43 18.77 27.66 1.15
N VAL A 44 17.93 28.43 0.46
CA VAL A 44 16.55 28.05 0.11
C VAL A 44 16.41 27.78 -1.40
N ASN A 45 17.51 27.74 -2.17
CA ASN A 45 17.46 27.62 -3.63
C ASN A 45 18.38 26.57 -4.26
N PHE A 46 18.87 25.60 -3.49
CA PHE A 46 19.70 24.50 -4.01
C PHE A 46 19.14 23.13 -3.58
N MET A 47 17.85 22.87 -3.83
CA MET A 47 17.25 21.52 -3.84
C MET A 47 15.91 21.50 -4.61
N THR A 48 15.84 22.20 -5.74
CA THR A 48 14.66 22.18 -6.64
C THR A 48 14.99 21.80 -8.08
N LYS A 49 16.17 21.24 -8.33
CA LYS A 49 16.53 20.66 -9.64
C LYS A 49 17.27 19.34 -9.43
N GLU A 50 16.89 18.36 -10.24
CA GLU A 50 17.32 16.95 -10.25
C GLU A 50 16.56 16.11 -9.20
N ILE A 51 15.51 15.36 -9.55
CA ILE A 51 15.44 14.34 -10.60
C ILE A 51 14.04 14.39 -11.25
N ALA A 52 13.97 14.92 -12.47
CA ALA A 52 12.82 14.72 -13.35
C ALA A 52 13.10 13.51 -14.24
N HIS A 53 12.71 12.33 -13.79
CA HIS A 53 12.53 11.16 -14.66
C HIS A 53 11.32 10.37 -14.18
N THR A 54 10.16 10.93 -14.48
CA THR A 54 8.89 10.20 -14.53
C THR A 54 8.42 10.32 -15.98
N ALA A 55 8.11 9.21 -16.64
CA ALA A 55 7.04 9.33 -17.63
C ALA A 55 5.82 9.76 -16.79
N PRO A 56 5.20 10.92 -17.04
CA PRO A 56 4.08 11.33 -16.21
C PRO A 56 2.94 10.38 -16.55
N TYR A 57 2.67 9.39 -15.68
CA TYR A 57 1.41 8.68 -15.79
C TYR A 57 0.30 9.73 -15.69
N VAL A 58 -0.54 9.77 -16.71
CA VAL A 58 -1.66 10.70 -16.75
C VAL A 58 -2.88 9.94 -16.29
N ALA A 59 -3.33 10.25 -15.07
CA ALA A 59 -4.62 9.76 -14.57
C ALA A 59 -5.72 10.18 -15.57
N ARG A 60 -6.53 9.21 -16.00
CA ARG A 60 -7.64 9.45 -16.91
C ARG A 60 -8.80 10.11 -16.15
N SER A 61 -9.36 11.16 -16.72
CA SER A 61 -10.55 11.82 -16.15
C SER A 61 -11.81 11.28 -16.82
N ALA A 62 -12.89 11.21 -16.06
CA ALA A 62 -14.21 10.90 -16.60
C ALA A 62 -14.75 12.08 -17.42
N ASP A 63 -15.58 11.78 -18.42
CA ASP A 63 -16.38 12.77 -19.12
C ASP A 63 -17.63 13.17 -18.32
N ASP A 64 -18.48 14.02 -18.90
CA ASP A 64 -19.71 14.52 -18.26
C ASP A 64 -20.71 13.41 -17.91
N SER A 65 -20.59 12.22 -18.52
CA SER A 65 -21.41 11.04 -18.22
C SER A 65 -20.82 10.15 -17.11
N GLY A 66 -19.63 10.49 -16.62
CA GLY A 66 -18.88 9.66 -15.66
C GLY A 66 -18.07 8.56 -16.31
N TYR A 67 -17.94 8.54 -17.64
CA TYR A 67 -17.22 7.51 -18.38
C TYR A 67 -15.75 7.89 -18.57
N ILE A 68 -14.82 6.97 -18.27
CA ILE A 68 -13.38 7.17 -18.44
C ILE A 68 -12.93 6.56 -19.76
N HIS A 69 -12.39 7.40 -20.65
CA HIS A 69 -11.89 6.98 -21.96
C HIS A 69 -10.44 6.50 -21.87
N TYR A 70 -10.25 5.20 -22.04
CA TYR A 70 -8.94 4.55 -22.14
C TYR A 70 -8.62 4.25 -23.62
N PRO A 71 -7.39 4.51 -24.09
CA PRO A 71 -6.96 4.06 -25.42
C PRO A 71 -6.85 2.53 -25.45
N GLN A 72 -6.94 1.95 -26.65
CA GLN A 72 -6.89 0.50 -26.86
C GLN A 72 -5.63 -0.15 -26.26
N GLU A 73 -4.48 0.51 -26.35
CA GLU A 73 -3.22 0.03 -25.76
C GLU A 73 -3.33 -0.19 -24.24
N GLU A 74 -4.03 0.69 -23.52
CA GLU A 74 -4.20 0.55 -22.06
C GLU A 74 -5.15 -0.62 -21.71
N HIS A 75 -6.15 -0.88 -22.55
CA HIS A 75 -6.98 -2.08 -22.45
C HIS A 75 -6.20 -3.37 -22.71
N GLU A 76 -5.27 -3.36 -23.67
CA GLU A 76 -4.39 -4.49 -23.95
C GLU A 76 -3.43 -4.77 -22.79
N ILE A 77 -2.91 -3.73 -22.13
CA ILE A 77 -2.10 -3.90 -20.91
C ILE A 77 -2.93 -4.57 -19.81
N TRP A 78 -4.13 -4.06 -19.53
CA TRP A 78 -5.04 -4.67 -18.55
C TRP A 78 -5.28 -6.15 -18.84
N SER A 79 -5.60 -6.48 -20.09
CA SER A 79 -5.90 -7.86 -20.49
C SER A 79 -4.71 -8.79 -20.27
N GLN A 80 -3.50 -8.35 -20.58
CA GLN A 80 -2.28 -9.13 -20.35
C GLN A 80 -2.00 -9.34 -18.84
N LEU A 81 -2.17 -8.29 -18.03
CA LEU A 81 -2.01 -8.38 -16.57
C LEU A 81 -3.04 -9.35 -15.96
N TYR A 82 -4.30 -9.22 -16.37
CA TYR A 82 -5.38 -10.11 -15.93
C TYR A 82 -5.07 -11.56 -16.33
N ALA A 83 -4.72 -11.81 -17.60
CA ALA A 83 -4.42 -13.15 -18.09
C ALA A 83 -3.28 -13.81 -17.31
N ARG A 84 -2.24 -13.05 -16.96
CA ARG A 84 -1.12 -13.56 -16.17
C ARG A 84 -1.54 -13.90 -14.74
N GLN A 85 -2.29 -13.03 -14.07
CA GLN A 85 -2.75 -13.31 -12.71
C GLN A 85 -3.82 -14.41 -12.65
N ALA A 86 -4.65 -14.56 -13.68
CA ALA A 86 -5.59 -15.68 -13.81
C ALA A 86 -4.89 -17.05 -13.83
N VAL A 87 -3.63 -17.11 -14.24
CA VAL A 87 -2.78 -18.31 -14.16
C VAL A 87 -2.09 -18.43 -12.80
N ASN A 88 -1.63 -17.32 -12.22
CA ASN A 88 -0.83 -17.35 -10.99
C ASN A 88 -1.65 -17.54 -9.71
N LEU A 89 -2.86 -16.96 -9.65
CA LEU A 89 -3.63 -16.89 -8.42
C LEU A 89 -4.38 -18.16 -7.99
N PRO A 90 -4.84 -19.05 -8.90
CA PRO A 90 -5.46 -20.31 -8.48
C PRO A 90 -4.55 -21.12 -7.54
N GLY A 91 -5.09 -21.52 -6.39
CA GLY A 91 -4.34 -22.22 -5.33
C GLY A 91 -3.37 -21.35 -4.52
N ARG A 92 -3.25 -20.05 -4.81
CA ARG A 92 -2.42 -19.09 -4.05
C ARG A 92 -3.24 -17.97 -3.41
N ALA A 93 -4.31 -17.49 -4.04
CA ALA A 93 -5.19 -16.47 -3.45
C ALA A 93 -6.18 -17.11 -2.46
N CYS A 94 -6.56 -16.36 -1.42
CA CYS A 94 -7.60 -16.79 -0.50
C CYS A 94 -8.97 -16.91 -1.19
N LYS A 95 -9.84 -17.76 -0.64
CA LYS A 95 -11.17 -18.03 -1.21
C LYS A 95 -12.03 -16.77 -1.28
N GLU A 96 -11.92 -15.87 -0.31
CA GLU A 96 -12.70 -14.65 -0.21
C GLU A 96 -12.34 -13.66 -1.32
N TYR A 97 -11.04 -13.57 -1.65
CA TYR A 97 -10.60 -12.81 -2.81
C TYR A 97 -11.17 -13.39 -4.11
N LEU A 98 -11.10 -14.71 -4.30
CA LEU A 98 -11.61 -15.35 -5.52
C LEU A 98 -13.14 -15.18 -5.67
N GLN A 99 -13.89 -15.31 -4.56
CA GLN A 99 -15.32 -15.03 -4.54
C GLN A 99 -15.63 -13.57 -4.90
N GLY A 100 -14.86 -12.63 -4.37
CA GLY A 100 -14.97 -11.21 -4.73
C GLY A 100 -14.63 -10.94 -6.19
N LEU A 101 -13.59 -11.59 -6.73
CA LEU A 101 -13.20 -11.47 -8.13
C LEU A 101 -14.31 -11.96 -9.06
N ASP A 102 -14.91 -13.12 -8.73
CA ASP A 102 -16.06 -13.66 -9.47
C ASP A 102 -17.29 -12.74 -9.37
N ALA A 103 -17.57 -12.18 -8.18
CA ALA A 103 -18.70 -11.29 -7.96
C ALA A 103 -18.57 -9.95 -8.70
N LEU A 104 -17.36 -9.39 -8.75
CA LEU A 104 -17.07 -8.16 -9.50
C LEU A 104 -17.17 -8.37 -11.02
N ALA A 105 -17.08 -9.61 -11.49
CA ALA A 105 -17.26 -10.00 -12.90
C ALA A 105 -16.50 -9.07 -13.87
N MET A 106 -15.26 -8.72 -13.52
CA MET A 106 -14.49 -7.73 -14.26
C MET A 106 -14.25 -8.17 -15.71
N PRO A 107 -14.34 -7.25 -16.69
CA PRO A 107 -13.92 -7.52 -18.05
C PRO A 107 -12.44 -7.93 -18.08
N LYS A 108 -12.14 -8.97 -18.87
CA LYS A 108 -10.79 -9.52 -19.04
C LYS A 108 -10.05 -8.89 -20.23
N ASP A 109 -10.77 -8.19 -21.09
CA ASP A 109 -10.35 -7.65 -22.38
C ASP A 109 -10.27 -6.11 -22.41
N ARG A 110 -10.77 -5.44 -21.36
CA ARG A 110 -10.71 -3.99 -21.17
C ARG A 110 -10.62 -3.62 -19.70
N ILE A 111 -10.19 -2.38 -19.44
CA ILE A 111 -10.24 -1.78 -18.11
C ILE A 111 -11.73 -1.56 -17.72
N PRO A 112 -12.16 -1.99 -16.52
CA PRO A 112 -13.51 -1.73 -16.04
C PRO A 112 -13.76 -0.25 -15.78
N GLN A 113 -14.98 0.21 -16.02
CA GLN A 113 -15.43 1.50 -15.49
C GLN A 113 -15.68 1.38 -14.00
N LEU A 114 -15.39 2.45 -13.25
CA LEU A 114 -15.57 2.47 -11.80
C LEU A 114 -17.02 2.19 -11.39
N ALA A 115 -18.00 2.69 -12.14
CA ALA A 115 -19.42 2.43 -11.88
C ALA A 115 -19.81 0.94 -11.97
N GLU A 116 -19.09 0.13 -12.78
CA GLU A 116 -19.32 -1.31 -12.87
C GLU A 116 -18.89 -2.01 -11.56
N ILE A 117 -17.79 -1.56 -10.97
CA ILE A 117 -17.27 -2.04 -9.69
C ILE A 117 -18.15 -1.55 -8.53
N ASP A 118 -18.48 -0.26 -8.53
CA ASP A 118 -19.28 0.40 -7.49
C ASP A 118 -20.63 -0.26 -7.29
N LYS A 119 -21.29 -0.69 -8.38
CA LYS A 119 -22.57 -1.38 -8.31
C LYS A 119 -22.52 -2.60 -7.38
N VAL A 120 -21.44 -3.37 -7.45
CA VAL A 120 -21.27 -4.59 -6.65
C VAL A 120 -20.80 -4.25 -5.23
N LEU A 121 -19.85 -3.32 -5.07
CA LEU A 121 -19.37 -2.89 -3.76
C LEU A 121 -20.48 -2.26 -2.91
N GLN A 122 -21.34 -1.44 -3.52
CA GLN A 122 -22.46 -0.81 -2.83
C GLN A 122 -23.47 -1.85 -2.37
N ALA A 123 -23.77 -2.86 -3.21
CA ALA A 123 -24.71 -3.92 -2.88
C ALA A 123 -24.19 -4.89 -1.80
N THR A 124 -22.88 -5.07 -1.69
CA THR A 124 -22.27 -6.05 -0.77
C THR A 124 -21.90 -5.45 0.57
N THR A 125 -21.19 -4.31 0.59
CA THR A 125 -20.62 -3.73 1.82
C THR A 125 -20.90 -2.23 1.97
N GLY A 126 -21.59 -1.63 1.01
CA GLY A 126 -21.86 -0.19 0.96
C GLY A 126 -20.63 0.65 0.60
N TRP A 127 -19.58 0.02 0.08
CA TRP A 127 -18.39 0.71 -0.43
C TRP A 127 -18.59 1.16 -1.87
N LYS A 128 -17.78 2.12 -2.29
CA LYS A 128 -17.62 2.50 -3.71
C LYS A 128 -16.18 2.93 -3.95
N THR A 129 -15.80 3.09 -5.20
CA THR A 129 -14.51 3.66 -5.59
C THR A 129 -14.60 5.19 -5.67
N ALA A 130 -13.43 5.83 -5.58
CA ALA A 130 -13.27 7.26 -5.81
C ALA A 130 -12.06 7.47 -6.71
N ALA A 131 -12.29 7.98 -7.93
CA ALA A 131 -11.21 8.33 -8.84
C ALA A 131 -10.31 9.40 -8.20
N VAL A 132 -9.01 9.16 -8.18
CA VAL A 132 -8.02 10.09 -7.64
C VAL A 132 -6.86 10.27 -8.60
N PRO A 133 -6.16 11.42 -8.55
CA PRO A 133 -4.85 11.50 -9.18
C PRO A 133 -3.93 10.46 -8.55
N ALA A 134 -2.89 10.05 -9.29
CA ALA A 134 -1.90 9.05 -8.83
C ALA A 134 -1.45 9.29 -7.37
N LEU A 135 -1.27 10.55 -6.98
CA LEU A 135 -0.89 10.96 -5.63
C LEU A 135 -1.96 11.83 -4.97
N ILE A 136 -2.37 11.45 -3.76
CA ILE A 136 -3.24 12.23 -2.87
C ILE A 136 -2.60 12.39 -1.49
N SER A 137 -3.03 13.40 -0.75
CA SER A 137 -2.62 13.58 0.64
C SER A 137 -3.18 12.48 1.55
N PHE A 138 -2.52 12.24 2.68
CA PHE A 138 -3.01 11.33 3.72
C PHE A 138 -4.40 11.66 4.23
N GLY A 139 -4.63 12.95 4.51
CA GLY A 139 -5.91 13.41 5.01
C GLY A 139 -7.02 13.00 4.05
N ARG A 140 -6.78 13.18 2.74
CA ARG A 140 -7.72 12.76 1.71
C ARG A 140 -7.86 11.23 1.62
N PHE A 141 -6.76 10.49 1.71
CA PHE A 141 -6.81 9.02 1.71
C PHE A 141 -7.65 8.48 2.87
N PHE A 142 -7.38 8.93 4.09
CA PHE A 142 -8.11 8.49 5.28
C PHE A 142 -9.58 8.97 5.26
N GLU A 143 -9.84 10.19 4.77
CA GLU A 143 -11.19 10.71 4.57
C GLU A 143 -12.01 9.81 3.64
N LEU A 144 -11.43 9.39 2.51
CA LEU A 144 -12.09 8.50 1.57
C LEU A 144 -12.45 7.16 2.25
N LEU A 145 -11.48 6.49 2.87
CA LEU A 145 -11.74 5.22 3.55
C LEU A 145 -12.76 5.35 4.70
N ALA A 146 -12.68 6.43 5.48
CA ALA A 146 -13.63 6.74 6.55
C ALA A 146 -15.05 6.99 6.03
N ASN A 147 -15.23 7.26 4.74
CA ASN A 147 -16.52 7.40 4.07
C ASN A 147 -16.89 6.19 3.20
N LYS A 148 -16.16 5.05 3.34
CA LYS A 148 -16.32 3.84 2.51
C LYS A 148 -16.08 4.10 1.02
N GLU A 149 -15.16 4.99 0.72
CA GLU A 149 -14.71 5.30 -0.64
C GLU A 149 -13.28 4.79 -0.82
N PHE A 150 -13.05 3.85 -1.72
CA PHE A 150 -11.71 3.33 -2.01
C PHE A 150 -11.04 4.17 -3.11
N PRO A 151 -9.89 4.83 -2.84
CA PRO A 151 -9.22 5.67 -3.81
C PRO A 151 -8.58 4.86 -4.94
N VAL A 152 -8.98 5.12 -6.18
CA VAL A 152 -8.47 4.43 -7.38
C VAL A 152 -7.72 5.42 -8.27
N ALA A 153 -6.43 5.21 -8.47
CA ALA A 153 -5.69 5.91 -9.52
C ALA A 153 -6.12 5.39 -10.90
N THR A 154 -6.43 6.29 -11.83
CA THR A 154 -7.08 5.95 -13.11
C THR A 154 -6.12 5.85 -14.29
N PHE A 155 -4.81 5.69 -14.05
CA PHE A 155 -3.83 5.34 -15.10
C PHE A 155 -3.49 3.86 -15.02
N ILE A 156 -2.91 3.29 -16.08
CA ILE A 156 -2.36 1.92 -16.07
C ILE A 156 -0.85 1.94 -16.36
N ARG A 157 -0.12 0.98 -15.79
CA ARG A 157 1.33 0.80 -16.02
C ARG A 157 1.65 0.52 -17.48
N ARG A 158 2.92 0.69 -17.86
CA ARG A 158 3.40 0.30 -19.21
C ARG A 158 3.91 -1.13 -19.20
N LYS A 159 4.12 -1.67 -20.40
CA LYS A 159 4.58 -3.05 -20.60
C LYS A 159 5.91 -3.34 -19.93
N GLU A 160 6.82 -2.38 -19.91
CA GLU A 160 8.15 -2.50 -19.30
C GLU A 160 8.09 -2.63 -17.77
N GLU A 161 6.94 -2.31 -17.17
CA GLU A 161 6.71 -2.26 -15.72
C GLU A 161 5.77 -3.39 -15.25
N PHE A 162 5.56 -4.43 -16.07
CA PHE A 162 4.65 -5.53 -15.76
C PHE A 162 5.02 -6.31 -14.51
N ASP A 163 6.30 -6.66 -14.38
CA ASP A 163 6.77 -7.47 -13.25
C ASP A 163 6.79 -6.66 -11.95
N TYR A 164 6.95 -5.35 -12.05
CA TYR A 164 6.96 -4.44 -10.94
C TYR A 164 6.65 -3.03 -11.45
N LEU A 165 5.49 -2.50 -11.03
CA LEU A 165 5.26 -1.07 -11.12
C LEU A 165 5.58 -0.45 -9.78
N GLN A 166 6.38 0.59 -9.92
CA GLN A 166 6.60 1.66 -8.99
C GLN A 166 5.25 2.11 -8.38
N GLU A 167 4.37 2.84 -9.09
CA GLU A 167 3.08 3.40 -8.61
C GLU A 167 1.90 2.40 -8.49
N PRO A 168 0.90 2.62 -7.60
CA PRO A 168 -0.33 1.85 -7.69
C PRO A 168 -1.13 2.40 -8.87
N ASP A 169 -1.25 1.58 -9.90
CA ASP A 169 -2.09 1.87 -11.06
C ASP A 169 -3.48 1.27 -10.89
N ILE A 170 -4.37 1.52 -11.85
CA ILE A 170 -5.74 1.03 -11.81
C ILE A 170 -5.83 -0.51 -11.67
N PHE A 171 -4.85 -1.25 -12.21
CA PHE A 171 -4.80 -2.70 -12.04
C PHE A 171 -4.54 -3.07 -10.58
N HIS A 172 -3.53 -2.46 -9.95
CA HIS A 172 -3.30 -2.67 -8.51
C HIS A 172 -4.53 -2.34 -7.67
N GLU A 173 -5.14 -1.18 -7.91
CA GLU A 173 -6.26 -0.69 -7.09
C GLU A 173 -7.53 -1.54 -7.29
N ILE A 174 -7.92 -1.81 -8.53
CA ILE A 174 -9.16 -2.54 -8.81
C ILE A 174 -8.96 -4.04 -8.68
N PHE A 175 -7.96 -4.61 -9.35
CA PHE A 175 -7.76 -6.06 -9.36
C PHE A 175 -7.18 -6.57 -8.02
N GLY A 176 -6.30 -5.80 -7.38
CA GLY A 176 -5.67 -6.18 -6.11
C GLY A 176 -6.60 -6.03 -4.91
N HIS A 177 -7.28 -4.89 -4.78
CA HIS A 177 -8.01 -4.55 -3.54
C HIS A 177 -9.53 -4.72 -3.61
N CYS A 178 -10.16 -4.32 -4.71
CA CYS A 178 -11.63 -4.27 -4.78
C CYS A 178 -12.33 -5.62 -4.55
N PRO A 179 -11.79 -6.79 -4.98
CA PRO A 179 -12.38 -8.08 -4.65
C PRO A 179 -12.59 -8.30 -3.16
N LEU A 180 -11.61 -7.94 -2.31
CA LEU A 180 -11.76 -8.12 -0.86
C LEU A 180 -12.67 -7.07 -0.21
N LEU A 181 -12.92 -5.93 -0.87
CA LEU A 181 -13.92 -4.98 -0.39
C LEU A 181 -15.36 -5.50 -0.48
N THR A 182 -15.61 -6.62 -1.18
CA THR A 182 -16.92 -7.32 -1.10
C THR A 182 -17.07 -8.14 0.17
N ASN A 183 -15.98 -8.38 0.92
CA ASN A 183 -16.01 -9.12 2.19
C ASN A 183 -16.29 -8.16 3.37
N PRO A 184 -17.29 -8.43 4.22
CA PRO A 184 -17.66 -7.54 5.33
C PRO A 184 -16.52 -7.26 6.32
N SER A 185 -15.70 -8.26 6.65
CA SER A 185 -14.63 -8.13 7.64
C SER A 185 -13.50 -7.23 7.14
N PHE A 186 -13.07 -7.45 5.89
CA PHE A 186 -12.08 -6.59 5.24
C PHE A 186 -12.60 -5.16 5.02
N ALA A 187 -13.86 -5.03 4.60
CA ALA A 187 -14.53 -3.75 4.41
C ALA A 187 -14.69 -2.96 5.72
N HIS A 188 -15.03 -3.62 6.83
CA HIS A 188 -15.13 -2.96 8.13
C HIS A 188 -13.76 -2.53 8.65
N PHE A 189 -12.74 -3.40 8.55
CA PHE A 189 -11.37 -3.05 8.91
C PHE A 189 -10.86 -1.83 8.14
N SER A 190 -11.07 -1.78 6.82
CA SER A 190 -10.66 -0.66 5.97
C SER A 190 -11.36 0.65 6.36
N HIS A 191 -12.63 0.59 6.76
CA HIS A 191 -13.41 1.75 7.18
C HIS A 191 -12.90 2.30 8.51
N MET A 192 -12.76 1.41 9.49
CA MET A 192 -12.20 1.72 10.81
C MET A 192 -10.78 2.29 10.69
N TYR A 193 -9.96 1.72 9.80
CA TYR A 193 -8.62 2.23 9.52
C TYR A 193 -8.63 3.68 9.02
N GLY A 194 -9.55 4.02 8.11
CA GLY A 194 -9.78 5.39 7.68
C GLY A 194 -10.12 6.33 8.83
N GLN A 195 -11.05 5.91 9.72
CA GLN A 195 -11.46 6.70 10.88
C GLN A 195 -10.31 6.92 11.88
N LEU A 196 -9.50 5.89 12.16
CA LEU A 196 -8.31 6.03 13.00
C LEU A 196 -7.31 7.01 12.39
N GLY A 197 -7.02 6.87 11.09
CA GLY A 197 -6.06 7.72 10.41
C GLY A 197 -6.45 9.20 10.41
N LEU A 198 -7.74 9.52 10.27
CA LEU A 198 -8.24 10.90 10.38
C LEU A 198 -7.95 11.53 11.74
N ASN A 199 -8.17 10.77 12.82
CA ASN A 199 -8.04 11.24 14.19
C ASN A 199 -6.60 11.14 14.75
N ALA A 200 -5.73 10.38 14.09
CA ALA A 200 -4.36 10.17 14.51
C ALA A 200 -3.43 11.36 14.19
N SER A 201 -2.45 11.57 15.08
CA SER A 201 -1.33 12.49 14.84
C SER A 201 -0.46 12.03 13.65
N LYS A 202 0.40 12.90 13.13
CA LYS A 202 1.36 12.51 12.07
C LYS A 202 2.27 11.37 12.55
N GLU A 203 2.71 11.46 13.79
CA GLU A 203 3.62 10.51 14.42
C GLU A 203 2.94 9.16 14.67
N ASP A 204 1.63 9.12 14.93
CA ASP A 204 0.90 7.85 15.08
C ASP A 204 0.55 7.21 13.74
N ARG A 205 0.32 8.04 12.70
CA ARG A 205 0.04 7.56 11.33
C ARG A 205 1.15 6.67 10.77
N VAL A 206 2.41 6.76 11.23
CA VAL A 206 3.47 5.79 10.80
C VAL A 206 3.23 4.39 11.32
N PHE A 207 2.63 4.24 12.48
CA PHE A 207 2.34 2.93 13.05
C PHE A 207 1.13 2.34 12.33
N LEU A 208 0.10 3.16 12.08
CA LEU A 208 -1.02 2.79 11.22
C LEU A 208 -0.56 2.43 9.79
N ALA A 209 0.46 3.10 9.25
CA ALA A 209 1.05 2.76 7.96
C ALA A 209 1.54 1.31 7.90
N ARG A 210 2.20 0.84 8.96
CA ARG A 210 2.72 -0.53 9.10
C ARG A 210 1.58 -1.54 9.21
N LEU A 211 0.55 -1.20 9.98
CA LEU A 211 -0.64 -2.05 10.09
C LEU A 211 -1.25 -2.30 8.71
N TYR A 212 -1.48 -1.24 7.93
CA TYR A 212 -2.02 -1.36 6.57
C TYR A 212 -1.08 -2.13 5.62
N TRP A 213 0.23 -1.84 5.70
CA TRP A 213 1.24 -2.50 4.88
C TRP A 213 1.27 -4.02 5.09
N PHE A 214 1.30 -4.47 6.34
CA PHE A 214 1.39 -5.90 6.67
C PHE A 214 0.02 -6.60 6.71
N THR A 215 -1.07 -5.90 6.38
CA THR A 215 -2.39 -6.49 6.21
C THR A 215 -2.90 -6.30 4.79
N VAL A 216 -3.52 -5.17 4.50
CA VAL A 216 -4.19 -4.86 3.22
C VAL A 216 -3.25 -4.97 2.02
N GLU A 217 -1.97 -4.60 2.16
CA GLU A 217 -1.02 -4.65 1.04
C GLU A 217 -0.29 -6.00 0.90
N PHE A 218 0.31 -6.49 1.98
CA PHE A 218 1.20 -7.66 1.96
C PHE A 218 0.82 -8.73 3.01
N GLY A 219 -0.47 -8.86 3.30
CA GLY A 219 -0.98 -9.86 4.21
C GLY A 219 -1.11 -11.26 3.59
N LEU A 220 -0.80 -12.27 4.41
CA LEU A 220 -1.01 -13.68 4.10
C LEU A 220 -2.02 -14.30 5.08
N LEU A 221 -2.67 -15.38 4.67
CA LEU A 221 -3.66 -16.10 5.46
C LEU A 221 -3.32 -17.58 5.45
N LYS A 222 -3.38 -18.26 6.60
CA LYS A 222 -3.24 -19.71 6.69
C LYS A 222 -4.24 -20.28 7.71
N PRO A 223 -5.29 -21.01 7.27
CA PRO A 223 -6.19 -21.68 8.19
C PRO A 223 -5.48 -22.79 8.96
N GLN A 224 -6.02 -23.15 10.13
CA GLN A 224 -5.48 -24.27 10.94
C GLN A 224 -5.41 -25.57 10.12
N GLU A 225 -6.46 -25.83 9.35
CA GLU A 225 -6.54 -26.92 8.38
C GLU A 225 -6.61 -26.32 6.97
N GLY A 226 -5.47 -25.94 6.42
CA GLY A 226 -5.39 -25.35 5.09
C GLY A 226 -3.98 -24.96 4.67
N GLU A 227 -3.88 -24.63 3.39
CA GLU A 227 -2.65 -24.11 2.81
C GLU A 227 -2.51 -22.61 3.08
N LEU A 228 -1.27 -22.12 2.99
CA LEU A 228 -0.99 -20.69 3.00
C LEU A 228 -1.59 -20.06 1.73
N CYS A 229 -2.24 -18.92 1.89
CA CYS A 229 -2.87 -18.16 0.83
C CYS A 229 -2.59 -16.65 0.98
N ILE A 230 -2.88 -15.91 -0.08
CA ILE A 230 -2.66 -14.46 -0.20
C ILE A 230 -3.99 -13.72 -0.04
N TYR A 231 -3.99 -12.63 0.72
CA TYR A 231 -5.07 -11.63 0.69
C TYR A 231 -4.55 -10.20 0.49
N GLY A 232 -3.26 -9.93 0.62
CA GLY A 232 -2.70 -8.60 0.39
C GLY A 232 -2.77 -8.17 -1.08
N GLY A 233 -3.38 -7.02 -1.36
CA GLY A 233 -3.60 -6.50 -2.72
C GLY A 233 -2.31 -6.20 -3.49
N GLY A 234 -1.25 -5.79 -2.79
CA GLY A 234 0.09 -5.61 -3.36
C GLY A 234 0.71 -6.92 -3.86
N ILE A 235 0.42 -8.04 -3.19
CA ILE A 235 0.85 -9.36 -3.64
C ILE A 235 -0.05 -9.82 -4.81
N LEU A 236 -1.38 -9.71 -4.65
CA LEU A 236 -2.39 -10.16 -5.63
C LEU A 236 -2.29 -9.47 -6.99
N SER A 237 -1.75 -8.25 -7.03
CA SER A 237 -1.57 -7.46 -8.26
C SER A 237 -0.14 -7.51 -8.83
N SER A 238 0.77 -8.23 -8.19
CA SER A 238 2.17 -8.35 -8.59
C SER A 238 2.53 -9.81 -8.86
N PRO A 239 2.76 -10.22 -10.12
CA PRO A 239 3.18 -11.58 -10.44
C PRO A 239 4.47 -11.99 -9.72
N GLY A 240 5.44 -11.07 -9.63
CA GLY A 240 6.72 -11.33 -8.96
C GLY A 240 6.56 -11.55 -7.46
N GLU A 241 5.79 -10.68 -6.80
CA GLU A 241 5.54 -10.80 -5.37
C GLU A 241 4.67 -12.02 -5.06
N THR A 242 3.67 -12.35 -5.90
CA THR A 242 2.85 -13.56 -5.76
C THR A 242 3.70 -14.81 -5.67
N LEU A 243 4.64 -15.01 -6.61
CA LEU A 243 5.50 -16.19 -6.60
C LEU A 243 6.51 -16.14 -5.45
N TYR A 244 7.11 -14.98 -5.19
CA TYR A 244 8.09 -14.83 -4.12
C TYR A 244 7.48 -15.08 -2.73
N ALA A 245 6.31 -14.50 -2.43
CA ALA A 245 5.63 -14.67 -1.15
C ALA A 245 5.16 -16.11 -0.89
N MET A 246 4.94 -16.91 -1.94
CA MET A 246 4.44 -18.28 -1.81
C MET A 246 5.52 -19.35 -1.90
N GLU A 247 6.54 -19.16 -2.74
CA GLU A 247 7.46 -20.24 -3.12
C GLU A 247 8.88 -20.02 -2.56
N SER A 248 9.27 -18.77 -2.32
CA SER A 248 10.61 -18.45 -1.83
C SER A 248 10.80 -18.88 -0.37
N GLN A 249 11.98 -19.42 -0.06
CA GLN A 249 12.43 -19.68 1.31
C GLN A 249 13.14 -18.48 1.95
N VAL A 250 13.34 -17.40 1.19
CA VAL A 250 14.02 -16.18 1.66
C VAL A 250 13.18 -15.36 2.66
N PRO A 251 11.90 -15.04 2.40
CA PRO A 251 11.13 -14.19 3.31
C PRO A 251 10.66 -14.96 4.54
N GLU A 252 10.69 -14.28 5.68
CA GLU A 252 10.08 -14.77 6.91
C GLU A 252 8.55 -14.69 6.81
N ARG A 253 7.84 -15.73 7.26
CA ARG A 253 6.38 -15.74 7.37
C ARG A 253 6.03 -15.94 8.84
N LYS A 254 5.58 -14.88 9.50
CA LYS A 254 5.34 -14.86 10.96
C LYS A 254 3.84 -14.85 11.25
N PRO A 255 3.37 -15.52 12.32
CA PRO A 255 2.01 -15.31 12.81
C PRO A 255 1.77 -13.83 13.07
N PHE A 256 0.55 -13.36 12.79
CA PHE A 256 0.16 -11.99 13.05
C PHE A 256 0.15 -11.70 14.56
N ASP A 257 0.90 -10.68 14.96
CA ASP A 257 0.79 -10.04 16.27
C ASP A 257 0.76 -8.53 16.05
N LEU A 258 -0.27 -7.87 16.60
CA LEU A 258 -0.52 -6.45 16.35
C LEU A 258 0.66 -5.59 16.82
N LEU A 259 1.26 -5.91 17.98
CA LEU A 259 2.35 -5.10 18.52
C LEU A 259 3.63 -5.27 17.68
N ASP A 260 3.92 -6.49 17.23
CA ASP A 260 5.03 -6.78 16.32
C ASP A 260 4.84 -6.05 14.99
N VAL A 261 3.65 -6.14 14.38
CA VAL A 261 3.33 -5.47 13.11
C VAL A 261 3.56 -3.97 13.19
N LEU A 262 3.07 -3.32 14.25
CA LEU A 262 3.24 -1.88 14.44
C LEU A 262 4.72 -1.47 14.63
N ARG A 263 5.59 -2.40 15.01
CA ARG A 263 7.02 -2.14 15.27
C ARG A 263 7.94 -2.57 14.14
N THR A 264 7.45 -3.32 13.15
CA THR A 264 8.26 -3.83 12.05
C THR A 264 8.51 -2.76 10.98
N PRO A 265 9.77 -2.42 10.67
CA PRO A 265 10.09 -1.57 9.52
C PRO A 265 9.84 -2.31 8.20
N TYR A 266 9.37 -1.59 7.17
CA TYR A 266 9.19 -2.12 5.82
C TYR A 266 9.88 -1.25 4.78
N ARG A 267 10.10 -1.80 3.59
CA ARG A 267 10.60 -1.07 2.42
C ARG A 267 9.70 -1.37 1.23
N ILE A 268 9.54 -0.33 0.44
CA ILE A 268 8.55 -0.22 -0.65
C ILE A 268 9.12 -0.53 -2.02
N ASP A 269 10.42 -0.72 -2.09
CA ASP A 269 11.24 -0.82 -3.29
C ASP A 269 11.99 -2.15 -3.38
N ILE A 270 11.57 -3.12 -2.58
CA ILE A 270 12.11 -4.49 -2.53
C ILE A 270 10.95 -5.47 -2.35
N MET A 271 11.17 -6.72 -2.73
CA MET A 271 10.33 -7.85 -2.30
C MET A 271 10.34 -7.92 -0.77
N GLN A 272 9.20 -8.24 -0.15
CA GLN A 272 9.10 -8.10 1.31
C GLN A 272 9.91 -9.18 2.05
N PRO A 273 10.84 -8.80 2.95
CA PRO A 273 11.62 -9.79 3.70
C PRO A 273 10.80 -10.46 4.81
N ILE A 274 9.65 -9.90 5.18
CA ILE A 274 8.73 -10.43 6.20
C ILE A 274 7.29 -10.27 5.70
N TYR A 275 6.50 -11.32 5.85
CA TYR A 275 5.04 -11.30 5.75
C TYR A 275 4.41 -11.72 7.08
N TYR A 276 3.24 -11.17 7.38
CA TYR A 276 2.44 -11.58 8.53
C TYR A 276 1.25 -12.41 8.08
N VAL A 277 0.97 -13.47 8.84
CA VAL A 277 -0.01 -14.51 8.53
C VAL A 277 -1.15 -14.48 9.54
N ILE A 278 -2.37 -14.22 9.08
CA ILE A 278 -3.61 -14.37 9.88
C ILE A 278 -4.23 -15.76 9.66
N GLU A 279 -5.07 -16.21 10.58
CA GLU A 279 -5.66 -17.56 10.51
C GLU A 279 -6.87 -17.61 9.56
N HIS A 280 -7.66 -16.54 9.51
CA HIS A 280 -8.81 -16.37 8.62
C HIS A 280 -9.07 -14.88 8.39
N ILE A 281 -9.86 -14.53 7.36
CA ILE A 281 -10.06 -13.12 6.99
C ILE A 281 -10.77 -12.31 8.10
N ASP A 282 -11.62 -12.97 8.90
CA ASP A 282 -12.38 -12.33 9.97
C ASP A 282 -11.47 -11.80 11.11
N VAL A 283 -10.21 -12.22 11.19
CA VAL A 283 -9.21 -11.62 12.08
C VAL A 283 -9.08 -10.11 11.81
N LEU A 284 -9.30 -9.63 10.59
CA LEU A 284 -9.28 -8.19 10.29
C LEU A 284 -10.41 -7.43 11.02
N ASP A 285 -11.59 -8.03 11.13
CA ASP A 285 -12.71 -7.46 11.89
C ASP A 285 -12.45 -7.52 13.41
N GLU A 286 -11.81 -8.58 13.89
CA GLU A 286 -11.34 -8.68 15.27
C GLU A 286 -10.32 -7.60 15.62
N ILE A 287 -9.33 -7.39 14.75
CA ILE A 287 -8.35 -6.30 14.89
C ILE A 287 -9.06 -4.95 14.91
N ALA A 288 -10.07 -4.74 14.06
CA ALA A 288 -10.84 -3.50 14.01
C ALA A 288 -11.58 -3.17 15.32
N LYS A 289 -11.86 -4.19 16.14
CA LYS A 289 -12.51 -4.07 17.46
C LYS A 289 -11.50 -3.88 18.60
N MET A 290 -10.20 -4.00 18.34
CA MET A 290 -9.16 -3.76 19.35
C MET A 290 -8.91 -2.27 19.56
N ASP A 291 -8.34 -1.92 20.73
CA ASP A 291 -7.81 -0.57 20.97
C ASP A 291 -6.45 -0.39 20.27
N ILE A 292 -6.48 -0.25 18.94
CA ILE A 292 -5.28 -0.10 18.12
C ILE A 292 -4.43 1.09 18.57
N MET A 293 -5.05 2.18 19.03
CA MET A 293 -4.30 3.37 19.46
C MET A 293 -3.55 3.16 20.78
N ALA A 294 -4.07 2.34 21.71
CA ALA A 294 -3.28 1.90 22.86
C ALA A 294 -2.08 1.04 22.44
N TYR A 295 -2.23 0.18 21.42
CA TYR A 295 -1.11 -0.59 20.87
C TYR A 295 -0.10 0.30 20.15
N VAL A 296 -0.53 1.35 19.44
CA VAL A 296 0.36 2.36 18.86
C VAL A 296 1.16 3.06 19.96
N ALA A 297 0.52 3.50 21.04
CA ALA A 297 1.22 4.11 22.17
C ALA A 297 2.26 3.17 22.79
N LYS A 298 1.91 1.89 22.94
CA LYS A 298 2.84 0.86 23.43
C LYS A 298 4.00 0.60 22.45
N ALA A 299 3.72 0.52 21.15
CA ALA A 299 4.74 0.35 20.10
C ALA A 299 5.75 1.50 20.11
N ARG A 300 5.28 2.74 20.30
CA ARG A 300 6.14 3.92 20.44
C ARG A 300 7.09 3.83 21.63
N GLN A 301 6.58 3.38 22.79
CA GLN A 301 7.40 3.21 23.99
C GLN A 301 8.50 2.15 23.82
N LEU A 302 8.19 1.08 23.08
CA LEU A 302 9.11 -0.04 22.86
C LEU A 302 10.08 0.18 21.69
N GLY A 303 9.85 1.20 20.85
CA GLY A 303 10.62 1.46 19.64
C GLY A 303 10.42 0.42 18.54
N LEU A 304 10.97 0.71 17.36
CA LEU A 304 10.91 -0.17 16.19
C LEU A 304 11.92 -1.32 16.30
N PHE A 305 11.63 -2.43 15.62
CA PHE A 305 12.61 -3.49 15.40
C PHE A 305 13.74 -3.05 14.46
N ALA A 306 14.85 -3.79 14.48
CA ALA A 306 15.88 -3.63 13.48
C ALA A 306 15.34 -4.00 12.08
N PRO A 307 15.62 -3.21 11.03
CA PRO A 307 15.22 -3.55 9.67
C PRO A 307 15.81 -4.88 9.20
N LYS A 308 15.01 -5.68 8.49
CA LYS A 308 15.45 -6.94 7.83
C LYS A 308 16.00 -6.72 6.41
N TYR A 309 16.37 -5.49 6.09
CA TYR A 309 16.88 -5.09 4.79
C TYR A 309 18.07 -4.16 4.96
N PRO A 310 19.02 -4.15 4.01
CA PRO A 310 20.13 -3.21 4.07
C PRO A 310 19.63 -1.77 3.93
N PRO A 311 20.39 -0.78 4.48
CA PRO A 311 20.13 0.63 4.21
C PRO A 311 20.10 0.90 2.71
N LYS A 312 19.34 1.92 2.31
CA LYS A 312 19.31 2.36 0.92
C LYS A 312 20.71 2.87 0.54
N ALA A 313 21.32 2.30 -0.51
CA ALA A 313 22.59 2.78 -1.00
C ALA A 313 22.46 4.28 -1.37
N LYS A 314 23.40 5.11 -0.90
CA LYS A 314 23.47 6.52 -1.31
C LYS A 314 23.63 6.53 -2.84
N ALA A 315 22.82 7.35 -3.50
CA ALA A 315 23.00 7.60 -4.92
C ALA A 315 24.40 8.21 -5.12
N SER A 316 25.30 7.43 -5.71
CA SER A 316 26.53 7.92 -6.31
C SER A 316 26.22 8.83 -7.50
#